data_AF-A0A0W0TS96-F1
#
_entry.id   AF-A0A0W0TS96-F1
#
_cell.length_a   1.000
_cell.length_b   1.000
_cell.length_c   1.000
_cell.angle_alpha   90.00
_cell.angle_beta   90.00
_cell.angle_gamma   90.00
#
_symmetry.space_group_name_H-M   'P 1'
#
loop_
_entity.id
_entity.type
_entity.pdbx_description
1 polymer ?
#
loop_
_entity_poly.entity_id
_entity_poly.type
_entity_poly.pdbx_seq_one_letter_code
_entity_poly.pdbx_strand_id
1 'polypeptide(L)' 'MLYTAKVYVGDRLIAEKEGNDVDKLFAWMITQAQNGAGRYQGSIIDNDTQEVIRTFKTNSVE' A
#
# COMPACT_ATOMS: atom_id res chain seq x y z
N MET A 1 9.45 -10.83 10.84
CA MET A 1 8.64 -9.59 10.83
C MET A 1 7.65 -9.73 9.69
N LEU A 2 6.36 -9.71 10.01
CA LEU A 2 5.28 -9.86 9.05
C LEU A 2 4.67 -8.48 8.83
N TYR A 3 4.51 -8.08 7.59
CA TYR A 3 3.98 -6.79 7.20
C TYR A 3 2.73 -6.98 6.34
N THR A 4 1.77 -6.08 6.50
CA THR A 4 0.53 -6.06 5.73
C THR A 4 0.48 -4.79 4.91
N ALA A 5 0.57 -4.94 3.60
CA ALA A 5 0.33 -3.88 2.65
C ALA A 5 -1.16 -3.81 2.31
N LYS A 6 -1.73 -2.62 2.38
CA LYS A 6 -3.11 -2.32 2.02
C LYS A 6 -3.12 -1.24 0.96
N VAL A 7 -3.88 -1.45 -0.11
CA VAL A 7 -4.06 -0.51 -1.21
C VAL A 7 -5.52 -0.09 -1.25
N TYR A 8 -5.73 1.21 -1.21
CA TYR A 8 -7.00 1.90 -1.24
C TYR A 8 -7.09 2.76 -2.51
N VAL A 9 -8.31 2.91 -3.02
CA VAL A 9 -8.65 3.87 -4.08
C VAL A 9 -9.76 4.75 -3.54
N GLY A 10 -9.44 6.02 -3.25
CA GLY A 10 -10.28 6.84 -2.38
C GLY A 10 -10.45 6.16 -1.02
N ASP A 11 -11.69 6.05 -0.54
CA ASP A 11 -12.02 5.40 0.74
C ASP A 11 -12.20 3.88 0.66
N ARG A 12 -12.00 3.26 -0.51
CA ARG A 12 -12.24 1.83 -0.72
C ARG A 12 -10.94 1.03 -0.74
N LEU A 13 -10.82 0.04 0.14
CA LEU A 13 -9.77 -0.98 0.05
C LEU A 13 -10.01 -1.82 -1.21
N ILE A 14 -9.02 -1.87 -2.10
CA ILE A 14 -9.09 -2.66 -3.35
C ILE A 14 -8.24 -3.92 -3.29
N ALA A 15 -7.18 -3.91 -2.48
CA ALA A 15 -6.26 -5.01 -2.41
C ALA A 15 -5.49 -4.97 -1.09
N GLU A 16 -5.20 -6.14 -0.55
CA GLU A 16 -4.31 -6.31 0.60
C GLU A 16 -3.35 -7.48 0.34
N LYS A 17 -2.16 -7.39 0.91
CA LYS A 17 -1.13 -8.41 0.77
C LYS A 17 -0.24 -8.44 1.99
N GLU A 18 -0.03 -9.63 2.51
CA GLU A 18 0.91 -9.88 3.60
C GLU A 18 2.25 -10.35 3.04
N GLY A 19 3.33 -9.98 3.72
CA GLY A 19 4.68 -10.34 3.32
C GLY A 19 5.70 -10.01 4.40
N ASN A 20 6.83 -10.68 4.37
CA ASN A 20 7.96 -10.46 5.27
C ASN A 20 8.98 -9.45 4.70
N ASP A 21 8.81 -9.03 3.44
CA ASP A 21 9.67 -8.08 2.74
C ASP A 21 8.89 -6.78 2.45
N VAL A 22 9.17 -5.71 3.18
CA VAL A 22 8.57 -4.38 2.98
C VAL A 22 8.79 -3.89 1.54
N ASP A 23 9.98 -4.12 0.99
CA ASP A 23 10.34 -3.63 -0.34
C ASP A 23 9.53 -4.32 -1.46
N LYS A 24 9.35 -5.65 -1.35
CA LYS A 24 8.49 -6.41 -2.27
C LYS A 24 7.03 -6.00 -2.16
N LEU A 25 6.56 -5.76 -0.93
CA LEU A 25 5.21 -5.27 -0.68
C LEU A 25 5.01 -3.88 -1.28
N PHE A 26 5.99 -2.99 -1.12
CA PHE A 26 5.97 -1.65 -1.70
C PHE A 26 5.93 -1.70 -3.23
N ALA A 27 6.83 -2.46 -3.86
CA ALA A 27 6.85 -2.64 -5.31
C ALA A 27 5.50 -3.18 -5.83
N TRP A 28 4.92 -4.16 -5.13
CA TRP A 28 3.61 -4.70 -5.48
C TRP A 28 2.50 -3.65 -5.41
N MET A 29 2.47 -2.80 -4.38
CA MET A 29 1.47 -1.74 -4.28
C MET A 29 1.63 -0.69 -5.40
N ILE A 30 2.86 -0.35 -5.80
CA ILE A 30 3.12 0.55 -6.92
C ILE A 30 2.63 -0.07 -8.24
N THR A 31 2.78 -1.38 -8.43
CA THR A 31 2.18 -2.09 -9.58
C THR A 31 0.65 -2.02 -9.56
N GLN A 32 0.00 -2.15 -8.40
CA GLN A 32 -1.45 -1.98 -8.26
C GLN A 32 -1.88 -0.55 -8.63
N ALA A 33 -1.15 0.45 -8.18
CA ALA A 33 -1.45 1.86 -8.45
C ALA A 33 -1.22 2.27 -9.92
N GLN A 34 -0.23 1.68 -10.60
CA GLN A 34 0.02 1.94 -12.02
C GLN A 34 -1.03 1.33 -12.96
N ASN A 35 -1.77 0.31 -12.51
CA ASN A 35 -2.72 -0.41 -13.37
C ASN A 35 -4.12 0.21 -13.43
N GLY A 36 -4.38 1.37 -12.81
CA GLY A 36 -5.66 2.01 -13.01
C GLY A 36 -5.67 3.52 -12.84
N ALA A 37 -6.82 4.11 -13.15
CA ALA A 37 -7.08 5.53 -13.05
C ALA A 37 -7.81 5.81 -11.73
N GLY A 38 -7.17 6.53 -10.80
CA GLY A 38 -7.75 6.87 -9.52
C GLY A 38 -6.76 7.48 -8.53
N ARG A 39 -7.26 7.96 -7.39
CA ARG A 39 -6.43 8.37 -6.26
C ARG A 39 -6.04 7.13 -5.47
N TYR A 40 -4.93 6.50 -5.85
CA TYR A 40 -4.41 5.37 -5.11
C TYR A 40 -3.71 5.83 -3.84
N GLN A 41 -3.96 5.10 -2.78
CA GLN A 41 -3.34 5.25 -1.49
C GLN A 41 -2.89 3.87 -1.07
N GLY A 42 -1.73 3.75 -0.45
CA GLY A 42 -1.36 2.49 0.17
C GLY A 42 -0.60 2.69 1.46
N SER A 43 -0.65 1.68 2.31
CA SER A 43 -0.08 1.69 3.64
C SER A 43 0.46 0.30 3.96
N ILE A 44 1.69 0.23 4.44
CA ILE A 44 2.33 -0.97 4.96
C ILE A 44 2.30 -0.86 6.48
N ILE A 45 1.64 -1.81 7.11
CA ILE A 45 1.54 -1.94 8.56
C ILE A 45 2.47 -3.08 8.99
N ASP A 46 3.25 -2.88 10.04
CA ASP A 46 3.97 -3.95 10.70
C ASP A 46 3.01 -4.71 11.63
N ASN A 47 2.94 -6.04 11.52
CA ASN A 47 2.02 -6.81 12.36
C ASN A 47 2.53 -7.03 13.79
N ASP A 48 3.82 -6.80 14.04
CA ASP A 48 4.44 -6.97 15.35
C ASP A 48 4.12 -5.76 16.25
N THR A 49 4.33 -4.54 15.74
CA THR A 49 4.04 -3.30 16.46
C THR A 49 2.68 -2.68 16.14
N GLN A 50 1.99 -3.18 15.10
CA GLN A 50 0.78 -2.58 14.53
C GLN A 50 0.97 -1.14 14.01
N GLU A 51 2.22 -0.73 13.76
CA GLU A 51 2.53 0.61 13.28
C GLU A 51 2.59 0.69 11.76
N VAL A 52 2.22 1.85 11.21
CA VAL A 52 2.33 2.10 9.78
C VAL A 52 3.77 2.47 9.44
N ILE A 53 4.48 1.53 8.84
CA ILE A 53 5.90 1.69 8.47
C ILE A 53 6.06 2.57 7.23
N ARG A 54 5.11 2.49 6.30
CA ARG A 54 5.20 3.23 5.04
C ARG A 54 3.84 3.52 4.46
N THR A 55 3.64 4.73 3.98
CA THR A 55 2.44 5.11 3.21
C THR A 55 2.83 5.76 1.90
N PHE A 56 2.03 5.55 0.86
CA PHE A 56 2.11 6.36 -0.36
C PHE A 56 0.72 6.83 -0.77
N LYS A 57 0.68 7.97 -1.46
CA LYS A 57 -0.53 8.52 -2.07
C LYS A 57 -0.13 9.06 -3.43
N THR A 58 -0.81 8.60 -4.48
CA THR A 58 -0.68 9.17 -5.82
C THR A 58 -1.50 10.45 -5.82
N ASN A 59 -0.97 11.52 -5.23
CA ASN A 59 -1.57 12.82 -5.38
C ASN A 59 -1.14 13.31 -6.77
N SER A 60 -2.04 13.23 -7.75
CA SER A 60 -1.93 14.11 -8.92
C SER A 60 -2.01 15.53 -8.37
N VAL A 61 -0.85 16.14 -8.17
CA VAL A 61 -0.76 17.59 -8.07
C VAL A 61 -0.91 18.08 -9.50
N GLU A 62 -2.09 18.65 -9.77
CA GLU A 62 -2.31 19.51 -10.94
C GLU A 62 -1.37 20.72 -10.90
#